data_AF-A0A956K7H6-F1
#
_entry.id   AF-A0A956K7H6-F1
#
_cell.length_a   1.000
_cell.length_b   1.000
_cell.length_c   1.000
_cell.angle_alpha   90.00
_cell.angle_beta   90.00
_cell.angle_gamma   90.00
#
_symmetry.space_group_name_H-M   'P 1'
#
loop_
_entity.id
_entity.type
_entity.pdbx_description
1 polymer ?
#
loop_
_entity_poly.entity_id
_entity_poly.type
_entity_poly.pdbx_seq_one_letter_code
_entity_poly.pdbx_strand_id
1 'polypeptide(L)'
;MLAVASSVVLGCAERQGDLEDDGDELYPVCMTIGGTMGHWADGTGTSILDVDGSAGTACMCMTLEEYQSRELVDELAELVVEECQRLARRYEFESNECQQYYESGTWIPTAVVAAGELEHLNKTGLSCD
;
A
#
# COMPACT_ATOMS: atom_id res chain seq x y z
N MET A 1 -15.48 -41.50 28.64
CA MET A 1 -16.45 -40.40 28.84
C MET A 1 -15.61 -39.14 29.09
N LEU A 2 -15.31 -38.35 28.04
CA LEU A 2 -16.02 -37.11 27.64
C LEU A 2 -16.09 -36.10 28.82
N ALA A 3 -15.63 -34.84 28.76
CA ALA A 3 -15.26 -33.99 27.62
C ALA A 3 -14.29 -32.88 28.08
N VAL A 4 -13.47 -32.41 27.13
CA VAL A 4 -12.62 -31.21 27.25
C VAL A 4 -13.48 -30.00 26.91
N ALA A 5 -13.62 -29.04 27.84
CA ALA A 5 -14.25 -27.76 27.56
C ALA A 5 -13.15 -26.77 27.13
N SER A 6 -12.95 -26.66 25.81
CA SER A 6 -12.18 -25.57 25.21
C SER A 6 -13.04 -24.31 25.22
N SER A 7 -12.59 -23.30 25.96
CA SER A 7 -13.18 -21.96 25.91
C SER A 7 -12.90 -21.35 24.54
N VAL A 8 -14.00 -20.88 23.93
CA VAL A 8 -14.10 -20.28 22.60
C VAL A 8 -13.22 -19.04 22.49
N VAL A 9 -12.42 -19.01 21.42
CA VAL A 9 -11.64 -17.86 20.97
C VAL A 9 -12.61 -16.76 20.54
N LEU A 10 -12.55 -15.58 21.17
CA LEU A 10 -13.02 -14.34 20.55
C LEU A 10 -12.00 -13.98 19.45
N GLY A 11 -12.19 -14.56 18.27
CA GLY A 11 -11.51 -14.13 17.05
C GLY A 11 -12.39 -13.09 16.38
N CYS A 12 -11.81 -11.93 16.06
CA CYS A 12 -12.40 -10.95 15.16
C CYS A 12 -12.67 -11.63 13.81
N ALA A 13 -13.88 -12.13 13.61
CA ALA A 13 -14.39 -12.42 12.28
C ALA A 13 -14.85 -11.09 11.68
N GLU A 14 -13.89 -10.22 11.35
CA GLU A 14 -14.14 -9.14 10.40
C GLU A 14 -14.45 -9.80 9.07
N ARG A 15 -15.62 -9.44 8.55
CA ARG A 15 -16.24 -9.97 7.35
C ARG A 15 -15.39 -9.55 6.15
N GLN A 16 -14.33 -10.30 5.88
CA GLN A 16 -13.64 -10.28 4.60
C GLN A 16 -14.69 -10.69 3.57
N GLY A 17 -15.07 -9.78 2.67
CA GLY A 17 -15.84 -10.17 1.51
C GLY A 17 -15.05 -11.27 0.82
N ASP A 18 -15.67 -12.44 0.64
CA ASP A 18 -15.12 -13.52 -0.17
C ASP A 18 -14.91 -12.96 -1.59
N LEU A 19 -13.71 -12.46 -1.86
CA LEU A 19 -13.22 -12.34 -3.22
C LEU A 19 -13.01 -13.78 -3.68
N GLU A 20 -13.95 -14.29 -4.47
CA GLU A 20 -13.82 -15.60 -5.10
C GLU A 20 -12.69 -15.49 -6.15
N ASP A 21 -11.63 -16.27 -5.95
CA ASP A 21 -10.48 -16.32 -6.84
C ASP A 21 -10.85 -17.08 -8.12
N ASP A 22 -11.32 -16.36 -9.14
CA ASP A 22 -11.52 -16.92 -10.49
C ASP A 22 -10.17 -17.07 -11.24
N GLY A 23 -9.03 -16.77 -10.61
CA GLY A 23 -7.67 -16.95 -11.13
C GLY A 23 -7.24 -15.94 -12.21
N ASP A 24 -8.21 -15.40 -12.97
CA ASP A 24 -7.99 -14.47 -14.07
C ASP A 24 -8.47 -13.03 -13.77
N GLU A 25 -9.19 -12.81 -12.67
CA GLU A 25 -9.71 -11.47 -12.33
C GLU A 25 -8.59 -10.57 -11.80
N LEU A 26 -8.43 -9.40 -12.44
CA LEU A 26 -7.47 -8.40 -12.05
C LEU A 26 -8.11 -7.35 -11.14
N TYR A 27 -7.42 -7.02 -10.06
CA TYR A 27 -7.84 -6.02 -9.10
C TYR A 27 -6.80 -4.89 -9.02
N PRO A 28 -7.23 -3.64 -8.80
CA PRO A 28 -6.31 -2.56 -8.49
C PRO A 28 -5.72 -2.79 -7.10
N VAL A 29 -4.43 -3.10 -7.02
CA VAL A 29 -3.69 -3.18 -5.76
C VAL A 29 -2.88 -1.90 -5.61
N CYS A 30 -3.10 -1.19 -4.50
CA CYS A 30 -2.45 0.07 -4.21
C CYS A 30 -1.56 -0.06 -2.97
N MET A 31 -0.42 0.62 -3.00
CA MET A 31 0.49 0.75 -1.86
C MET A 31 0.66 2.23 -1.53
N THR A 32 0.69 2.55 -0.23
CA THR A 32 0.67 3.93 0.28
C THR A 32 2.02 4.34 0.85
N ILE A 33 2.45 5.55 0.53
CA ILE A 33 3.65 6.21 1.09
C ILE A 33 3.31 6.67 2.51
N GLY A 34 3.55 5.79 3.48
CA GLY A 34 3.37 6.06 4.91
C GLY A 34 4.69 6.37 5.62
N GLY A 35 4.65 7.33 6.54
CA GLY A 35 5.76 7.61 7.48
C GLY A 35 6.97 8.34 6.90
N THR A 36 7.04 8.51 5.59
CA THR A 36 8.20 9.07 4.90
C THR A 36 8.32 10.58 5.06
N MET A 37 9.51 11.06 5.42
CA MET A 37 9.81 12.49 5.53
C MET A 37 10.70 12.99 4.39
N GLY A 38 10.50 14.25 4.02
CA GLY A 38 11.39 15.01 3.17
C GLY A 38 12.04 16.13 3.97
N HIS A 39 13.29 16.44 3.68
CA HIS A 39 14.02 17.52 4.36
C HIS A 39 14.57 18.55 3.37
N TRP A 40 14.53 19.82 3.76
CA TRP A 40 15.15 20.93 3.04
C TRP A 40 16.62 21.13 3.46
N ALA A 41 17.34 21.99 2.74
CA ALA A 41 18.75 22.30 2.98
C ALA A 41 19.06 22.83 4.39
N ASP A 42 18.07 23.46 5.04
CA ASP A 42 18.19 24.00 6.40
C ASP A 42 18.00 22.94 7.49
N GLY A 43 17.74 21.68 7.10
CA GLY A 43 17.51 20.55 7.98
C GLY A 43 16.10 20.47 8.56
N THR A 44 15.21 21.40 8.22
CA THR A 44 13.79 21.25 8.54
C THR A 44 13.18 20.14 7.67
N GLY A 45 12.16 19.47 8.19
CA GLY A 45 11.51 18.37 7.50
C GLY A 45 10.02 18.30 7.74
N THR A 46 9.33 17.64 6.81
CA THR A 46 7.89 17.37 6.89
C THR A 46 7.57 16.04 6.22
N SER A 47 6.41 15.48 6.53
CA SER A 47 5.89 14.30 5.83
C SER A 47 5.70 14.61 4.33
N ILE A 48 6.05 13.62 3.50
CA ILE A 48 5.79 13.67 2.05
C ILE A 48 4.31 13.35 1.83
N LEU A 49 3.54 14.36 1.41
CA LEU A 49 2.11 14.27 1.15
C LEU A 49 1.79 14.80 -0.26
N ASP A 50 0.69 14.32 -0.84
CA ASP A 50 0.17 14.88 -2.10
C ASP A 50 -0.49 16.25 -1.88
N VAL A 51 -0.89 16.90 -2.98
CA VAL A 51 -1.39 18.29 -3.01
C VAL A 51 -2.64 18.52 -2.16
N ASP A 52 -3.44 17.48 -1.96
CA ASP A 52 -4.66 17.50 -1.16
C ASP A 52 -4.39 17.18 0.33
N GLY A 53 -3.12 17.00 0.72
CA GLY A 53 -2.70 16.65 2.07
C GLY A 53 -2.80 15.17 2.42
N SER A 54 -3.14 14.32 1.45
CA SER A 54 -3.22 12.87 1.64
C SER A 54 -1.88 12.17 1.37
N ALA A 55 -1.74 10.92 1.80
CA ALA A 55 -0.56 10.12 1.50
C ALA A 55 -0.50 9.78 0.00
N GLY A 56 0.68 9.83 -0.62
CA GLY A 56 0.85 9.38 -2.00
C GLY A 56 0.62 7.88 -2.13
N THR A 57 0.11 7.44 -3.28
CA THR A 57 -0.22 6.04 -3.56
C THR A 57 0.23 5.68 -4.97
N ALA A 58 0.78 4.48 -5.14
CA ALA A 58 0.93 3.87 -6.47
C ALA A 58 0.06 2.61 -6.52
N CYS A 59 -0.47 2.31 -7.70
CA CYS A 59 -1.36 1.18 -7.91
C CYS A 59 -0.97 0.41 -9.16
N MET A 60 -1.22 -0.89 -9.16
CA MET A 60 -1.03 -1.78 -10.30
C MET A 60 -2.17 -2.82 -10.31
N CYS A 61 -2.54 -3.30 -11.51
CA CYS A 61 -3.48 -4.40 -11.64
C CYS A 61 -2.76 -5.72 -11.35
N MET A 62 -3.32 -6.54 -10.47
CA MET A 62 -2.80 -7.86 -10.10
C MET A 62 -3.95 -8.82 -9.88
N THR A 63 -3.72 -10.11 -10.11
CA THR A 63 -4.65 -11.14 -9.65
C THR A 63 -4.58 -11.26 -8.12
N LEU A 64 -5.60 -11.89 -7.53
CA LEU A 64 -5.58 -12.16 -6.09
C LEU A 64 -4.43 -13.11 -5.71
N GLU A 65 -4.12 -14.09 -6.57
CA GLU A 65 -2.98 -15.00 -6.40
C GLU A 65 -1.64 -14.22 -6.38
N GLU A 66 -1.41 -13.32 -7.34
CA GLU A 66 -0.19 -12.50 -7.43
C GLU A 66 0.00 -11.60 -6.20
N TYR A 67 -1.09 -11.00 -5.71
CA TYR A 67 -1.08 -10.20 -4.48
C TYR A 67 -0.74 -11.06 -3.25
N GLN A 68 -1.33 -12.24 -3.12
CA GLN A 68 -1.12 -13.14 -1.98
C GLN A 68 0.28 -13.79 -2.00
N SER A 69 0.77 -14.16 -3.18
CA SER A 69 2.13 -14.70 -3.38
C SER A 69 3.21 -13.65 -3.17
N ARG A 70 2.83 -12.37 -3.25
CA ARG A 70 3.71 -11.18 -3.22
C ARG A 70 4.69 -11.11 -4.39
N GLU A 71 4.44 -11.84 -5.46
CA GLU A 71 5.33 -11.91 -6.62
C GLU A 71 5.54 -10.53 -7.26
N LEU A 72 4.48 -9.73 -7.36
CA LEU A 72 4.51 -8.39 -7.96
C LEU A 72 4.58 -7.25 -6.93
N VAL A 73 4.65 -7.57 -5.63
CA VAL A 73 4.66 -6.55 -4.58
C VAL A 73 5.96 -5.74 -4.57
N ASP A 74 7.07 -6.35 -4.98
CA ASP A 74 8.33 -5.63 -5.17
C ASP A 74 8.24 -4.65 -6.36
N GLU A 75 7.60 -5.04 -7.46
CA GLU A 75 7.34 -4.14 -8.61
C GLU A 75 6.42 -2.98 -8.21
N LEU A 76 5.38 -3.25 -7.41
CA LEU A 76 4.53 -2.20 -6.85
C LEU A 76 5.33 -1.27 -5.91
N ALA A 77 6.27 -1.81 -5.12
CA ALA A 77 7.12 -1.02 -4.26
C ALA A 77 8.06 -0.09 -5.06
N GLU A 78 8.56 -0.53 -6.22
CA GLU A 78 9.31 0.33 -7.15
C GLU A 78 8.46 1.49 -7.67
N LEU A 79 7.19 1.25 -8.04
CA LEU A 79 6.27 2.33 -8.42
C LEU A 79 6.03 3.33 -7.27
N VAL A 80 5.92 2.84 -6.03
CA VAL A 80 5.79 3.71 -4.85
C VAL A 80 7.04 4.56 -4.62
N VAL A 81 8.24 4.05 -4.92
CA VAL A 81 9.48 4.86 -4.90
C VAL A 81 9.40 5.99 -5.91
N GLU A 82 9.00 5.70 -7.15
CA GLU A 82 8.87 6.72 -8.19
C GLU A 82 7.88 7.83 -7.78
N GLU A 83 6.75 7.43 -7.20
CA GLU A 83 5.74 8.35 -6.70
C GLU A 83 6.27 9.19 -5.53
N CYS A 84 6.97 8.57 -4.59
CA CYS A 84 7.60 9.26 -3.47
C CYS A 84 8.63 10.30 -3.96
N GLN A 85 9.44 9.95 -4.97
CA GLN A 85 10.39 10.87 -5.57
C GLN A 85 9.69 12.00 -6.35
N ARG A 86 8.57 11.71 -7.02
CA ARG A 86 7.75 12.72 -7.70
C ARG A 86 7.23 13.75 -6.70
N LEU A 87 6.70 13.30 -5.57
CA LEU A 87 6.23 14.16 -4.48
C LEU A 87 7.39 14.93 -3.84
N ALA A 88 8.53 14.28 -3.61
CA ALA A 88 9.69 14.95 -3.02
C ALA A 88 10.23 16.10 -3.90
N ARG A 89 10.32 15.87 -5.22
CA ARG A 89 10.75 16.89 -6.19
C ARG A 89 9.81 18.11 -6.22
N ARG A 90 8.51 17.91 -6.00
CA ARG A 90 7.53 19.00 -5.97
C ARG A 90 7.83 20.02 -4.87
N TYR A 91 8.33 19.57 -3.72
CA TYR A 91 8.64 20.43 -2.58
C TYR A 91 10.13 20.80 -2.48
N GLU A 92 10.92 20.43 -3.49
CA GLU A 92 12.36 20.71 -3.56
C GLU A 92 13.15 20.18 -2.35
N PHE A 93 12.78 18.99 -1.85
CA PHE A 93 13.55 18.34 -0.78
C PHE A 93 14.93 17.91 -1.29
N GLU A 94 15.96 18.14 -0.49
CA GLU A 94 17.34 17.76 -0.80
C GLU A 94 17.65 16.33 -0.39
N SER A 95 17.04 15.86 0.71
CA SER A 95 17.04 14.44 1.07
C SER A 95 15.65 13.87 0.87
N ASN A 96 15.59 12.70 0.22
CA ASN A 96 14.39 11.89 0.20
C ASN A 96 14.67 10.58 0.94
N GLU A 97 13.81 10.25 1.89
CA GLU A 97 13.86 8.96 2.59
C GLU A 97 13.25 7.83 1.75
N CYS A 98 12.79 8.13 0.53
CA CYS A 98 12.07 7.18 -0.32
C CYS A 98 12.84 5.88 -0.53
N GLN A 99 14.14 5.97 -0.85
CA GLN A 99 14.98 4.79 -1.06
C GLN A 99 15.19 3.98 0.22
N GLN A 100 15.35 4.65 1.37
CA GLN A 100 15.52 3.99 2.66
C GLN A 100 14.25 3.22 3.06
N TYR A 101 13.07 3.82 2.84
CA TYR A 101 11.80 3.16 3.12
C TYR A 101 11.56 1.95 2.22
N TYR A 102 11.92 2.05 0.94
CA TYR A 102 11.91 0.91 0.01
C TYR A 102 12.82 -0.22 0.47
N GLU A 103 14.09 0.07 0.74
CA GLU A 103 15.08 -0.95 1.17
C GLU A 103 14.72 -1.60 2.52
N SER A 104 14.02 -0.87 3.39
CA SER A 104 13.52 -1.41 4.66
C SER A 104 12.26 -2.28 4.51
N GLY A 105 11.59 -2.24 3.35
CA GLY A 105 10.32 -2.90 3.11
C GLY A 105 9.15 -2.30 3.88
N THR A 106 9.27 -1.07 4.40
CA THR A 106 8.28 -0.46 5.29
C THR A 106 6.92 -0.24 4.63
N TRP A 107 6.89 -0.05 3.31
CA TRP A 107 5.64 0.14 2.57
C TRP A 107 4.99 -1.17 2.12
N ILE A 108 5.72 -2.30 2.09
CA ILE A 108 5.17 -3.60 1.66
C ILE A 108 3.90 -3.99 2.44
N PRO A 109 3.82 -3.82 3.78
CA PRO A 109 2.60 -4.10 4.54
C PRO A 109 1.41 -3.17 4.23
N THR A 110 1.60 -2.09 3.47
CA THR A 110 0.53 -1.14 3.11
C THR A 110 -0.10 -1.45 1.75
N ALA A 111 0.37 -2.48 1.05
CA ALA A 111 -0.26 -2.95 -0.18
C ALA A 111 -1.64 -3.56 0.13
N VAL A 112 -2.68 -3.04 -0.51
CA VAL A 112 -4.06 -3.46 -0.32
C VAL A 112 -4.81 -3.46 -1.64
N VAL A 113 -5.78 -4.36 -1.77
CA VAL A 113 -6.76 -4.31 -2.85
C VAL A 113 -7.62 -3.05 -2.67
N ALA A 114 -7.56 -2.13 -3.63
CA ALA A 114 -8.29 -0.86 -3.61
C ALA A 114 -9.70 -1.02 -4.19
N ALA A 115 -10.51 -1.83 -3.52
CA ALA A 115 -11.91 -2.07 -3.86
C ALA A 115 -12.82 -1.80 -2.65
N GLY A 116 -14.12 -1.61 -2.91
CA GLY A 116 -15.11 -1.37 -1.86
C GLY A 116 -14.75 -0.16 -0.99
N GLU A 117 -14.58 -0.38 0.32
CA GLU A 117 -14.24 0.69 1.27
C GLU A 117 -12.84 1.29 1.05
N LEU A 118 -11.94 0.56 0.36
CA LEU A 118 -10.58 0.97 0.05
C LEU A 118 -10.40 1.57 -1.34
N GLU A 119 -11.49 1.71 -2.13
CA GLU A 119 -11.46 2.28 -3.48
C GLU A 119 -10.83 3.69 -3.52
N HIS A 120 -10.97 4.46 -2.44
CA HIS A 120 -10.40 5.80 -2.30
C HIS A 120 -8.86 5.84 -2.37
N LEU A 121 -8.17 4.70 -2.20
CA LEU A 121 -6.72 4.61 -2.36
C LEU A 121 -6.28 4.58 -3.83
N ASN A 122 -7.19 4.22 -4.75
CA ASN A 122 -6.96 4.27 -6.19
C ASN A 122 -7.14 5.69 -6.75
N LYS A 123 -6.26 6.60 -6.35
CA LYS A 123 -6.36 8.02 -6.73
C LYS A 123 -6.14 8.29 -8.21
N THR A 124 -5.46 7.39 -8.89
CA THR A 124 -5.22 7.48 -10.34
C THR A 124 -6.46 7.06 -11.15
N GLY A 125 -7.44 6.42 -10.52
CA GLY A 125 -8.60 5.87 -11.20
C GLY A 125 -8.22 4.70 -12.12
N LEU A 126 -7.21 3.91 -11.72
CA LEU A 126 -6.78 2.73 -12.46
C LEU A 126 -7.95 1.74 -12.58
N SER A 127 -8.32 1.38 -13.80
CA SER A 127 -9.26 0.29 -14.06
C SER A 127 -8.50 -0.94 -14.57
N CYS A 128 -8.94 -2.13 -14.16
CA CYS A 128 -8.32 -3.40 -14.52
C CYS A 128 -9.21 -4.26 -15.44
N ASP A 129 -10.15 -3.61 -16.15
CA ASP A 129 -11.07 -4.20 -17.13
C ASP A 129 -10.38 -4.70 -18.42
#